data_AF-T1BWY9-F1
#
_entry.id   AF-T1BWY9-F1
#
_cell.length_a   1.000
_cell.length_b   1.000
_cell.length_c   1.000
_cell.angle_alpha   90.00
_cell.angle_beta   90.00
_cell.angle_gamma   90.00
#
_symmetry.space_group_name_H-M   'P 1'
#
loop_
_entity.id
_entity.type
_entity.pdbx_description
1 polymer ?
#
loop_
_entity_poly.entity_id
_entity_poly.type
_entity_poly.pdbx_seq_one_letter_code
_entity_poly.pdbx_strand_id
1 'polypeptide(L)' 'MEIPIFSSPQIVSELLEKYRDAFPDIRLFRHFEELVSALQVSDKRSIAHLNSLSVDHVNQSNMNRF' A
#
# COMPACT_ATOMS: atom_id res chain seq x y z
N MET A 1 2.80 2.13 21.72
CA MET A 1 2.03 2.69 20.59
C MET A 1 1.56 1.52 19.77
N GLU A 2 0.26 1.29 19.69
CA GLU A 2 -0.29 0.30 18.76
C GLU A 2 -0.11 0.86 17.35
N ILE A 3 0.68 0.17 16.53
CA ILE A 3 0.80 0.50 15.10
C ILE A 3 -0.54 0.09 14.49
N PRO A 4 -1.32 1.01 13.90
CA PRO A 4 -2.61 0.66 13.32
C PRO A 4 -2.36 -0.33 12.17
N ILE A 5 -2.87 -1.55 12.35
CA ILE A 5 -2.84 -2.60 11.33
C ILE A 5 -3.82 -2.15 10.24
N PHE A 6 -3.31 -1.62 9.13
CA PHE A 6 -4.16 -1.14 8.03
C PHE A 6 -4.33 -2.22 6.97
N SER A 7 -5.54 -2.79 6.89
CA SER A 7 -5.98 -3.56 5.72
C SER A 7 -6.68 -2.62 4.75
N SER A 8 -6.35 -2.72 3.45
CA SER A 8 -7.03 -1.95 2.39
C SER A 8 -8.55 -2.06 2.52
N PRO A 9 -9.30 -0.95 2.63
CA PRO A 9 -10.75 -0.99 2.65
C PRO A 9 -11.26 -1.64 1.36
N GLN A 10 -12.26 -2.51 1.46
CA GLN A 10 -12.78 -3.28 0.33
C GLN A 10 -13.20 -2.41 -0.86
N ILE A 11 -13.76 -1.22 -0.56
CA ILE A 11 -14.12 -0.21 -1.56
C ILE A 11 -12.92 0.36 -2.32
N VAL A 12 -11.75 0.46 -1.68
CA VAL A 12 -10.52 0.90 -2.34
C VAL A 12 -10.05 -0.16 -3.33
N SER A 13 -10.06 -1.43 -2.93
CA SER A 13 -9.71 -2.54 -3.82
C SER A 13 -10.62 -2.59 -5.06
N GLU A 14 -11.95 -2.47 -4.88
CA GLU A 14 -12.91 -2.43 -5.99
C GLU A 14 -12.66 -1.26 -6.96
N LEU A 15 -12.31 -0.08 -6.44
CA LEU A 15 -12.00 1.09 -7.28
C LEU A 15 -10.67 0.94 -8.02
N LEU A 16 -9.72 0.20 -7.46
CA LEU A 16 -8.40 -0.01 -8.02
C LEU A 16 -8.35 -1.18 -9.00
N GLU A 17 -9.30 -2.11 -8.94
CA GLU A 17 -9.37 -3.29 -9.83
C GLU A 17 -9.33 -2.92 -11.32
N LYS A 18 -9.89 -1.77 -11.71
CA LYS A 18 -9.81 -1.27 -13.09
C LYS A 18 -8.39 -0.99 -13.59
N TYR A 19 -7.43 -0.85 -12.68
CA TYR A 19 -6.01 -0.68 -12.99
C TYR A 19 -5.25 -2.01 -12.98
N ARG A 20 -5.89 -3.14 -12.67
CA ARG A 20 -5.25 -4.45 -12.55
C ARG A 20 -4.42 -4.80 -13.78
N ASP A 21 -4.96 -4.54 -14.97
CA ASP A 21 -4.33 -4.84 -16.26
C ASP A 21 -3.08 -3.98 -16.54
N ALA A 22 -2.90 -2.88 -15.81
CA ALA A 22 -1.68 -2.07 -15.90
C ALA A 22 -0.48 -2.73 -15.19
N PHE A 23 -0.71 -3.79 -14.41
CA PHE A 23 0.34 -4.45 -13.63
C PHE A 23 0.64 -5.85 -14.16
N PRO A 24 1.91 -6.17 -14.44
CA PRO A 24 2.31 -7.46 -15.00
C PRO A 24 2.20 -8.62 -13.99
N ASP A 25 2.17 -8.34 -12.68
CA ASP A 25 2.05 -9.34 -11.60
C ASP A 25 1.00 -8.87 -10.57
N ILE A 26 0.23 -9.82 -10.04
CA ILE A 26 -0.76 -9.60 -8.97
C ILE A 26 -0.10 -9.07 -7.69
N ARG A 27 1.17 -9.44 -7.43
CA ARG A 27 1.93 -8.93 -6.28
C ARG A 27 2.19 -7.44 -6.39
N LEU A 28 2.51 -6.95 -7.60
CA LEU A 28 2.71 -5.53 -7.84
C LEU A 28 1.41 -4.75 -7.69
N PHE A 29 0.31 -5.31 -8.20
CA PHE A 29 -1.01 -4.72 -8.00
C PHE A 29 -1.38 -4.61 -6.51
N ARG A 30 -1.13 -5.67 -5.72
CA ARG A 30 -1.37 -5.64 -4.26
C ARG A 30 -0.52 -4.58 -3.55
N HIS A 31 0.74 -4.41 -3.92
CA HIS A 31 1.56 -3.32 -3.37
C HIS A 31 1.02 -1.93 -3.74
N PHE A 32 0.49 -1.79 -4.95
CA PHE A 32 -0.20 -0.56 -5.33
C PHE A 32 -1.45 -0.31 -4.48
N GLU A 33 -2.26 -1.34 -4.22
CA GLU A 33 -3.41 -1.24 -3.32
C GLU A 33 -3.00 -0.84 -1.91
N GLU A 34 -1.95 -1.46 -1.36
CA GLU A 34 -1.36 -1.14 -0.05
C GLU A 34 -0.83 0.30 0.01
N LEU A 35 -0.18 0.77 -1.07
CA LEU A 35 0.34 2.13 -1.16
C LEU A 35 -0.79 3.16 -1.17
N VAL A 36 -1.79 2.99 -2.04
CA VAL A 36 -2.95 3.90 -2.12
C VAL A 36 -3.68 3.94 -0.79
N SER A 37 -3.84 2.78 -0.17
CA SER A 37 -4.37 2.58 1.16
C SER A 37 -3.60 3.36 2.22
N ALA A 38 -2.28 3.20 2.29
CA ALA A 38 -1.42 3.89 3.24
C ALA A 38 -1.41 5.41 3.01
N LEU A 39 -1.53 5.87 1.76
CA LEU A 39 -1.63 7.30 1.40
C LEU A 39 -2.89 7.97 1.96
N GLN A 40 -3.99 7.24 2.13
CA GLN A 40 -5.21 7.79 2.73
C GLN A 40 -5.07 8.04 4.24
N VAL A 41 -4.20 7.28 4.91
CA VAL A 41 -4.01 7.33 6.37
C VAL A 41 -2.78 8.15 6.77
N SER A 42 -1.86 8.39 5.82
CA SER A 42 -0.59 9.06 6.09
C SER A 42 -0.74 10.59 6.16
N ASP A 43 -0.58 11.14 7.37
CA ASP A 43 -0.59 12.59 7.60
C ASP A 43 0.60 13.31 6.96
N LYS A 44 1.75 12.62 6.86
CA LYS A 44 3.02 13.22 6.41
C LYS A 44 3.39 12.88 4.96
N ARG A 45 2.65 11.98 4.30
CA ARG A 45 2.83 11.51 2.90
C ARG A 45 4.27 11.16 2.49
N SER A 46 5.20 11.02 3.43
CA SER A 46 6.59 10.69 3.14
C SER A 46 6.76 9.18 3.02
N ILE A 47 7.65 8.75 2.13
CA ILE A 47 7.92 7.33 1.89
C ILE A 47 8.35 6.62 3.18
N ALA A 48 9.16 7.28 4.01
CA ALA A 48 9.57 6.76 5.32
C ALA A 48 8.38 6.55 6.27
N HIS A 49 7.39 7.45 6.24
CA HIS A 49 6.19 7.32 7.06
C HIS A 49 5.25 6.25 6.52
N LEU A 50 5.07 6.15 5.19
CA LEU A 50 4.30 5.09 4.56
C LEU A 50 4.91 3.69 4.83
N ASN A 51 6.24 3.59 4.82
CA ASN A 51 6.97 2.37 5.19
C ASN A 51 6.79 1.98 6.66
N SER A 52 6.46 2.94 7.53
CA SER A 52 6.15 2.68 8.95
C SER A 52 4.71 2.22 9.17
N LEU A 53 3.83 2.37 8.17
CA LEU A 53 2.43 1.93 8.20
C LEU A 53 2.21 0.55 7.55
N SER A 54 3.18 0.06 6.78
CA SER A 54 3.14 -1.29 6.20
C SER A 54 3.54 -2.35 7.23
N VAL A 55 2.68 -3.35 7.41
CA VAL A 55 2.79 -4.40 8.45
C VAL A 55 3.82 -5.48 8.10
N ASP A 56 4.08 -5.67 6.81
CA ASP A 56 5.11 -6.60 6.35
C ASP A 56 6.48 -5.92 6.39
N HIS A 57 7.25 -6.18 7.45
CA HIS A 57 8.67 -5.81 7.55
C HIS A 57 9.51 -6.25 6.34
N VAL A 58 9.01 -7.19 5.54
CA VAL A 58 9.63 -7.68 4.29
C VAL A 58 9.53 -6.64 3.14
N ASN A 59 8.61 -5.66 3.21
CA ASN A 59 8.30 -4.76 2.09
C ASN A 59 8.85 -3.33 2.19
N GLN A 60 9.57 -2.95 3.25
CA GLN A 60 10.20 -1.62 3.32
C GLN A 60 11.20 -1.38 2.17
N SER A 61 11.88 -2.43 1.70
CA SER A 61 12.73 -2.34 0.51
C SER A 61 11.93 -2.33 -0.81
N ASN A 62 10.70 -2.87 -0.83
CA ASN A 62 9.92 -3.00 -2.06
C ASN A 62 9.19 -1.70 -2.40
N MET A 63 8.74 -0.93 -1.40
CA MET A 63 8.08 0.35 -1.63
C MET A 63 9.02 1.43 -2.19
N ASN A 64 10.33 1.37 -1.86
CA ASN A 64 11.35 2.21 -2.50
C ASN A 64 11.68 1.78 -3.96
N ARG A 65 11.29 0.56 -4.35
CA ARG A 65 11.54 -0.01 -5.69
C ARG A 65 10.34 0.08 -6.61
N PHE A 66 9.15 0.31 -6.05
CA PHE A 66 7.91 0.55 -6.78
C PHE A 66 7.89 1.98 -7.32
#